data_AF-A0A7S1LXI9-F1
#
_entry.id   AF-A0A7S1LXI9-F1
#
_cell.length_a   1.000
_cell.length_b   1.000
_cell.length_c   1.000
_cell.angle_alpha   90.00
_cell.angle_beta   90.00
_cell.angle_gamma   90.00
#
_symmetry.space_group_name_H-M   'P 1'
#
loop_
_entity.id
_entity.type
_entity.pdbx_description
1 polymer ?
#
loop_
_entity_poly.entity_id
_entity_poly.type
_entity_poly.pdbx_seq_one_letter_code
_entity_poly.pdbx_strand_id
1 'polypeptide(L)'
;TDLDSPGSGQSPAGTVEYAEKFWNYVEGMLSSCPLDAAEEPRFGRECSEGLMRKVGIDVDAVNQCMADSQEQKLKEERHNIAWSPRALRINGWRYRGTLDADLVTRAICAGFTRQPPACTSLVEPVNPFREERPASSGGVTVFTFLSALVCVSLVILGALALYKRSLTRHIHSALREEVMLEVQA
;
A
#
# COMPACT_ATOMS: atom_id res chain seq x y z
N THR A 1 -15.23 17.79 43.44
CA THR A 1 -14.02 18.46 43.96
C THR A 1 -12.84 17.83 43.24
N ASP A 2 -12.30 18.36 42.15
CA ASP A 2 -12.35 19.71 41.61
C ASP A 2 -12.16 19.68 40.09
N LEU A 3 -12.80 20.65 39.44
CA LEU A 3 -12.65 21.04 38.03
C LEU A 3 -11.45 21.97 37.87
N ASP A 4 -10.90 21.97 36.65
CA ASP A 4 -10.13 23.05 35.99
C ASP A 4 -8.83 23.59 36.62
N SER A 5 -7.73 23.40 35.89
CA SER A 5 -6.88 24.52 35.46
C SER A 5 -5.96 24.16 34.27
N PRO A 6 -5.76 25.07 33.31
CA PRO A 6 -5.00 24.85 32.09
C PRO A 6 -3.50 25.07 32.35
N GLY A 7 -2.75 23.96 32.43
CA GLY A 7 -1.30 23.99 32.51
C GLY A 7 -0.68 24.01 31.12
N SER A 8 -0.07 25.13 30.75
CA SER A 8 0.92 25.24 29.69
C SER A 8 2.07 24.26 29.94
N GLY A 9 1.97 23.07 29.34
CA GLY A 9 2.97 22.02 29.45
C GLY A 9 4.23 22.32 28.63
N GLN A 10 5.09 23.21 29.13
CA GLN A 10 6.52 23.06 28.83
C GLN A 10 7.00 21.81 29.54
N SER A 11 7.06 20.71 28.80
CA SER A 11 7.59 19.44 29.29
C SER A 11 9.06 19.64 29.70
N PRO A 12 9.48 19.23 30.90
CA PRO A 12 10.86 19.34 31.33
C PRO A 12 11.74 18.56 30.35
N ALA A 13 12.88 19.13 29.98
CA ALA A 13 13.81 18.56 29.01
C ALA A 13 14.09 17.08 29.30
N GLY A 14 13.51 16.18 28.49
CA GLY A 14 13.84 14.75 28.52
C GLY A 14 12.68 13.77 28.31
N THR A 15 11.43 14.16 28.48
CA THR A 15 10.27 13.28 28.20
C THR A 15 9.60 13.68 26.91
N VAL A 16 9.89 12.94 25.83
CA VAL A 16 9.09 13.00 24.60
C VAL A 16 7.78 12.28 24.91
N GLU A 17 6.73 13.03 25.19
CA GLU A 17 5.39 12.46 25.37
C GLU A 17 4.86 11.93 24.04
N TYR A 18 4.33 10.72 24.07
CA TYR A 18 3.66 10.14 22.92
C TYR A 18 2.37 10.92 22.64
N ALA A 19 2.32 11.61 21.50
CA ALA A 19 1.16 12.38 21.07
C ALA A 19 0.06 11.46 20.51
N GLU A 20 -0.61 10.70 21.38
CA GLU A 20 -1.63 9.70 21.02
C GLU A 20 -2.69 10.24 20.06
N LYS A 21 -3.28 11.40 20.39
CA LYS A 21 -4.33 12.03 19.57
C LYS A 21 -3.85 12.38 18.15
N PHE A 22 -2.60 12.84 18.02
CA PHE A 22 -2.01 13.14 16.72
C PHE A 22 -1.84 11.87 15.88
N TRP A 23 -1.37 10.77 16.48
CA TRP A 23 -1.22 9.51 15.76
C TRP A 23 -2.57 8.91 15.35
N ASN A 24 -3.58 8.96 16.21
CA ASN A 24 -4.94 8.55 15.88
C ASN A 24 -5.53 9.38 14.73
N TYR A 25 -5.23 10.68 14.68
CA TYR A 25 -5.60 11.55 13.57
C TYR A 25 -4.90 11.13 12.25
N VAL A 26 -3.59 10.89 12.29
CA VAL A 26 -2.81 10.48 11.11
C VAL A 26 -3.28 9.13 10.56
N GLU A 27 -3.51 8.14 11.44
CA GLU A 27 -3.99 6.82 11.06
C GLU A 27 -5.38 6.87 10.38
N GLY A 28 -6.29 7.68 10.94
CA GLY A 28 -7.66 7.82 10.44
C GLY A 28 -7.81 8.73 9.22
N MET A 29 -6.77 9.47 8.81
CA MET A 29 -6.88 10.55 7.82
C MET A 29 -7.32 10.04 6.45
N LEU A 30 -6.60 9.07 5.87
CA LEU A 30 -6.88 8.58 4.52
C LEU A 30 -8.22 7.84 4.42
N SER A 31 -8.64 7.17 5.49
CA SER A 31 -9.92 6.45 5.52
C SER A 31 -11.10 7.39 5.74
N SER A 32 -10.92 8.44 6.56
CA SER A 32 -12.01 9.37 6.90
C SER A 32 -12.14 10.51 5.89
N CYS A 33 -11.04 10.89 5.24
CA CYS A 33 -10.94 11.99 4.29
C CYS A 33 -10.32 11.53 2.96
N PRO A 34 -11.02 10.68 2.19
CA PRO A 34 -10.52 10.18 0.91
C PRO A 34 -10.23 11.32 -0.09
N LEU A 35 -9.15 11.17 -0.86
CA LEU A 35 -8.73 12.14 -1.87
C LEU A 35 -9.65 12.15 -3.11
N ASP A 36 -10.19 10.98 -3.47
CA ASP A 36 -10.94 10.77 -4.72
C ASP A 36 -12.47 10.74 -4.51
N ALA A 37 -12.95 11.23 -3.36
CA ALA A 37 -14.38 11.25 -3.07
C ALA A 37 -15.12 12.33 -3.89
N ALA A 38 -16.20 11.91 -4.54
CA ALA A 38 -17.12 12.79 -5.28
C ALA A 38 -18.12 13.50 -4.34
N GLU A 39 -18.37 12.94 -3.16
CA GLU A 39 -19.30 13.45 -2.15
C GLU A 39 -18.57 13.66 -0.81
N GLU A 40 -19.10 14.55 0.04
CA GLU A 40 -18.50 14.84 1.34
C GLU A 40 -18.64 13.66 2.33
N PRO A 41 -17.69 13.46 3.26
CA PRO A 41 -16.51 14.31 3.47
C PRO A 41 -15.33 13.89 2.58
N ARG A 42 -14.85 14.80 1.73
CA ARG A 42 -13.63 14.62 0.93
C ARG A 42 -12.43 15.25 1.63
N PHE A 43 -11.23 14.95 1.12
CA PHE A 43 -10.01 15.59 1.59
C PHE A 43 -10.13 17.13 1.59
N GLY A 44 -9.93 17.73 2.76
CA GLY A 44 -10.08 19.17 2.95
C GLY A 44 -10.16 19.56 4.41
N ARG A 45 -10.24 20.87 4.66
CA ARG A 45 -10.29 21.45 6.01
C ARG A 45 -11.47 20.94 6.83
N GLU A 46 -12.67 20.94 6.25
CA GLU A 46 -13.88 20.51 6.94
C GLU A 46 -13.81 19.05 7.42
N CYS A 47 -13.36 18.14 6.55
CA CYS A 47 -13.14 16.75 6.90
C CYS A 47 -12.06 16.57 7.97
N SER A 48 -10.92 17.26 7.80
CA SER A 48 -9.80 17.24 8.75
C SER A 48 -10.23 17.71 10.14
N GLU A 49 -10.95 18.82 10.25
CA GLU A 49 -11.48 19.32 11.53
C GLU A 49 -12.55 18.38 12.11
N GLY A 50 -13.37 17.75 11.26
CA GLY A 50 -14.31 16.70 11.67
C GLY A 50 -13.61 15.51 12.31
N LEU A 51 -12.51 15.04 11.70
CA LEU A 51 -11.68 13.98 12.24
C LEU A 51 -10.98 14.41 13.53
N MET A 52 -10.44 15.63 13.60
CA MET A 52 -9.85 16.19 14.82
C MET A 52 -10.82 16.13 15.99
N ARG A 53 -12.07 16.59 15.80
CA ARG A 53 -13.12 16.50 16.82
C ARG A 53 -13.39 15.06 17.24
N LYS A 54 -13.46 14.13 16.27
CA LYS A 54 -13.69 12.71 16.53
C LYS A 54 -12.60 12.07 17.39
N VAL A 55 -11.34 12.45 17.20
CA VAL A 55 -10.20 11.94 17.99
C VAL A 55 -9.88 12.80 19.23
N GLY A 56 -10.69 13.82 19.51
CA GLY A 56 -10.57 14.68 20.69
C GLY A 56 -9.43 15.70 20.63
N ILE A 57 -9.02 16.13 19.44
CA ILE A 57 -8.14 17.28 19.22
C ILE A 57 -8.97 18.57 19.28
N ASP A 58 -8.49 19.55 20.03
CA ASP A 58 -9.07 20.89 20.08
C ASP A 58 -8.77 21.64 18.78
N VAL A 59 -9.81 21.79 17.95
CA VAL A 59 -9.71 22.45 16.64
C VAL A 59 -9.39 23.93 16.78
N ASP A 60 -9.91 24.61 17.80
CA ASP A 60 -9.70 26.04 17.99
C ASP A 60 -8.27 26.33 18.42
N ALA A 61 -7.73 25.53 19.34
CA ALA A 61 -6.33 25.61 19.73
C ALA A 61 -5.37 25.36 18.55
N VAL A 62 -5.69 24.39 17.68
CA VAL A 62 -4.91 24.12 16.46
C VAL A 62 -5.01 25.30 15.48
N ASN A 63 -6.21 25.83 15.25
CA ASN A 63 -6.43 26.96 14.37
C ASN A 63 -5.70 28.22 14.84
N GLN A 64 -5.70 28.48 16.15
CA GLN A 64 -4.94 29.58 16.75
C GLN A 64 -3.43 29.37 16.54
N CYS A 65 -2.91 28.16 16.82
CA CYS A 65 -1.51 27.84 16.58
C CYS A 65 -1.10 28.02 15.11
N MET A 66 -1.97 27.61 14.18
CA MET A 66 -1.76 27.76 12.74
C MET A 66 -1.74 29.24 12.33
N ALA A 67 -2.65 30.06 12.87
CA ALA A 67 -2.68 31.49 12.59
C ALA A 67 -1.35 32.19 12.97
N ASP A 68 -0.73 31.76 14.07
CA ASP A 68 0.50 32.39 14.59
C ASP A 68 1.77 31.87 13.91
N SER A 69 1.81 30.59 13.51
CA SER A 69 3.09 29.90 13.21
C SER A 69 3.13 29.10 11.90
N GLN A 70 2.07 29.13 11.08
CA GLN A 70 1.99 28.34 9.85
C GLN A 70 3.17 28.56 8.90
N GLU A 71 3.54 29.81 8.60
CA GLU A 71 4.61 30.09 7.63
C GLU A 71 5.96 29.56 8.11
N GLN A 72 6.26 29.73 9.40
CA GLN A 72 7.50 29.22 10.00
C GLN A 72 7.55 27.69 9.94
N LYS A 73 6.47 27.00 10.34
CA LYS A 73 6.38 25.53 10.28
C LYS A 73 6.57 25.04 8.84
N LEU A 74 5.93 25.67 7.86
CA LEU A 74 6.11 25.31 6.45
C LEU A 74 7.57 25.52 5.97
N LYS A 75 8.25 26.57 6.43
CA LYS A 75 9.69 26.77 6.14
C LYS A 75 10.54 25.67 6.76
N GLU A 76 10.27 25.29 8.01
CA GLU A 76 10.97 24.20 8.71
C GLU A 76 10.80 22.86 7.98
N GLU A 77 9.58 22.53 7.53
CA GLU A 77 9.30 21.31 6.75
C GLU A 77 10.09 21.26 5.43
N ARG A 78 10.27 22.39 4.74
CA ARG A 78 11.12 22.46 3.54
C ARG A 78 12.60 22.25 3.84
N HIS A 79 13.07 22.54 5.04
CA HIS A 79 14.45 22.28 5.44
C HIS A 79 14.63 20.85 5.95
N ASN A 80 13.56 20.24 6.46
CA ASN A 80 13.53 18.87 6.96
C ASN A 80 12.99 17.88 5.91
N ILE A 81 13.43 18.04 4.65
CA ILE A 81 13.01 17.13 3.58
C ILE A 81 13.56 15.74 3.86
N ALA A 82 12.66 14.81 4.20
CA ALA A 82 12.89 13.41 3.96
C ALA A 82 13.14 13.26 2.45
N TRP A 83 14.37 12.86 2.05
CA TRP A 83 14.83 12.82 0.65
C TRP A 83 13.89 12.11 -0.35
N SER A 84 12.91 11.36 0.15
CA SER A 84 11.76 10.87 -0.60
C SER A 84 10.51 10.82 0.30
N PRO A 85 9.29 10.80 -0.28
CA PRO A 85 8.05 10.51 0.46
C PRO A 85 8.05 9.14 1.17
N ARG A 86 9.02 8.28 0.82
CA ARG A 86 9.23 6.93 1.38
C ARG A 86 10.58 6.86 2.09
N ALA A 87 10.90 7.85 2.91
CA ALA A 87 12.12 7.86 3.70
C ALA A 87 11.78 7.93 5.20
N LEU A 88 12.42 7.05 5.96
CA LEU A 88 12.31 6.97 7.42
C LEU A 88 13.68 7.23 8.05
N ARG A 89 13.69 7.90 9.20
CA ARG A 89 14.89 8.05 10.04
C ARG A 89 14.64 7.38 11.39
N ILE A 90 15.63 6.61 11.85
CA ILE A 90 15.64 5.96 13.16
C ILE A 90 16.87 6.48 13.90
N ASN A 91 16.68 7.12 15.06
CA ASN A 91 17.75 7.76 15.84
C ASN A 91 18.63 8.73 15.02
N GLY A 92 18.00 9.52 14.14
CA GLY A 92 18.69 10.49 13.27
C GLY A 92 19.35 9.87 12.03
N TRP A 93 19.53 8.55 11.97
CA TRP A 93 20.08 7.84 10.82
C TRP A 93 19.01 7.52 9.80
N ARG A 94 19.36 7.63 8.52
CA ARG A 94 18.47 7.21 7.43
C ARG A 94 18.36 5.70 7.39
N TYR A 95 17.13 5.19 7.48
CA TYR A 95 16.84 3.80 7.25
C TYR A 95 16.95 3.46 5.75
N ARG A 96 17.72 2.42 5.42
CA ARG A 96 17.99 1.99 4.03
C ARG A 96 17.23 0.74 3.61
N GLY A 97 16.59 0.05 4.55
CA GLY A 97 15.84 -1.17 4.28
C GLY A 97 14.51 -0.88 3.59
N THR A 98 13.79 -1.95 3.25
CA THR A 98 12.40 -1.87 2.81
C THR A 98 11.53 -1.35 3.96
N LEU A 99 10.59 -0.44 3.65
CA LEU A 99 9.61 0.11 4.61
C LEU A 99 8.49 -0.90 4.89
N ASP A 100 8.89 -2.10 5.28
CA ASP A 100 8.00 -3.13 5.78
C ASP A 100 7.87 -2.98 7.31
N ALA A 101 6.65 -3.17 7.83
CA ALA A 101 6.36 -2.93 9.25
C ALA A 101 7.26 -3.78 10.17
N ASP A 102 7.50 -5.04 9.83
CA ASP A 102 8.31 -5.94 10.65
C ASP A 102 9.78 -5.54 10.60
N LEU A 103 10.30 -5.23 9.42
CA LEU A 103 11.70 -4.86 9.24
C LEU A 103 12.03 -3.51 9.88
N VAL A 104 11.12 -2.54 9.76
CA VAL A 104 11.24 -1.25 10.45
C VAL A 104 11.19 -1.45 11.97
N THR A 105 10.27 -2.27 12.47
CA THR A 105 10.15 -2.52 13.91
C THR A 105 11.38 -3.25 14.45
N ARG A 106 11.92 -4.23 13.73
CA ARG A 106 13.21 -4.87 14.07
C ARG A 106 14.35 -3.86 14.13
N ALA A 107 14.43 -2.94 13.19
CA ALA A 107 15.45 -1.88 13.18
C ALA A 107 15.30 -0.91 14.37
N ILE A 108 14.06 -0.56 14.75
CA ILE A 108 13.78 0.23 15.95
C ILE A 108 14.20 -0.55 17.21
N CYS A 109 13.80 -1.82 17.32
CA CYS A 109 14.14 -2.70 18.45
C CYS A 109 15.65 -2.88 18.63
N ALA A 110 16.40 -2.97 17.53
CA ALA A 110 17.86 -3.04 17.56
C ALA A 110 18.54 -1.76 18.09
N GLY A 111 17.83 -0.62 18.08
CA GLY A 111 18.31 0.65 18.61
C GLY A 111 18.25 0.75 20.14
N PHE A 112 17.53 -0.14 20.82
CA PHE A 112 17.41 -0.11 22.28
C PHE A 112 18.56 -0.83 22.97
N THR A 113 19.16 -0.19 23.97
CA THR A 113 20.14 -0.85 24.87
C THR A 113 19.48 -1.92 25.73
N ARG A 114 18.24 -1.70 26.16
CA ARG A 114 17.40 -2.67 26.86
C ARG A 114 16.10 -2.83 26.09
N GLN A 115 15.92 -3.99 25.48
CA GLN A 115 14.77 -4.22 24.60
C GLN A 115 13.46 -4.28 25.41
N PRO A 116 12.40 -3.57 24.98
CA PRO A 116 11.09 -3.71 25.59
C PRO A 116 10.47 -5.08 25.26
N PRO A 117 9.52 -5.58 26.07
CA PRO A 117 8.87 -6.88 25.84
C PRO A 117 8.23 -7.02 24.45
N ALA A 118 7.74 -5.92 23.88
CA ALA A 118 7.17 -5.90 22.53
C ALA A 118 8.18 -6.29 21.43
N CYS A 119 9.47 -6.10 21.66
CA CYS A 119 10.51 -6.48 20.71
C CYS A 119 10.84 -7.97 20.73
N THR A 120 10.48 -8.70 21.80
CA THR A 120 10.91 -10.08 21.98
C THR A 120 10.37 -11.00 20.88
N SER A 121 9.09 -10.86 20.48
CA SER A 121 8.49 -11.67 19.41
C SER A 121 8.96 -11.28 18.00
N LEU A 122 9.46 -10.06 17.84
CA LEU A 122 9.85 -9.49 16.55
C LEU A 122 11.34 -9.67 16.26
N VAL A 123 12.17 -9.86 17.28
CA VAL A 123 13.61 -10.13 17.14
C VAL A 123 13.90 -11.63 17.09
N GLU A 124 12.90 -12.49 17.27
CA GLU A 124 13.07 -13.93 17.08
C GLU A 124 13.67 -14.20 15.68
N PRO A 125 14.76 -14.99 15.60
CA PRO A 125 15.31 -15.40 14.32
C PRO A 125 14.22 -16.15 13.58
N VAL A 126 14.03 -15.82 12.30
CA VAL A 126 13.12 -16.56 11.42
C VAL A 126 13.57 -18.01 11.48
N ASN A 127 12.79 -18.85 12.17
CA ASN A 127 13.10 -20.26 12.26
C ASN A 127 12.73 -20.85 10.89
N PRO A 128 13.71 -21.28 10.08
CA PRO A 128 13.44 -21.80 8.74
C PRO A 128 12.61 -23.08 8.75
N PHE A 129 12.37 -23.66 9.94
CA PHE A 129 11.55 -24.85 10.15
C PHE A 129 10.17 -24.54 10.77
N ARG A 130 9.84 -23.27 11.04
CA ARG A 130 8.47 -22.91 11.43
C ARG A 130 7.62 -22.91 10.17
N GLU A 131 6.76 -23.91 10.06
CA GLU A 131 5.79 -24.02 8.99
C GLU A 131 4.79 -22.87 9.11
N GLU A 132 5.06 -21.78 8.40
CA GLU A 132 4.06 -20.75 8.16
C GLU A 132 2.94 -21.43 7.38
N ARG A 133 1.79 -21.66 8.03
CA ARG A 133 0.56 -21.93 7.29
C ARG A 133 0.32 -20.66 6.47
N PRO A 134 0.43 -20.69 5.14
CA PRO A 134 0.19 -19.49 4.36
C PRO A 134 -1.25 -19.08 4.65
N ALA A 135 -1.42 -17.86 5.17
CA ALA A 135 -2.68 -17.15 5.08
C ALA A 135 -3.11 -17.25 3.61
N SER A 136 -4.30 -17.80 3.36
CA SER A 136 -4.76 -18.18 2.02
C SER A 136 -4.88 -16.94 1.12
N SER A 137 -3.78 -16.49 0.57
CA SER A 137 -3.79 -15.56 -0.55
C SER A 137 -3.90 -16.41 -1.81
N GLY A 138 -4.93 -16.15 -2.60
CA GLY A 138 -5.23 -16.86 -3.84
C GLY A 138 -4.17 -16.61 -4.91
N GLY A 139 -2.96 -17.14 -4.71
CA GLY A 139 -1.88 -17.12 -5.68
C GLY A 139 -2.11 -18.15 -6.77
N VAL A 140 -1.81 -17.78 -8.01
CA VAL A 140 -1.77 -18.73 -9.13
C VAL A 140 -0.58 -19.66 -8.90
N THR A 141 -0.87 -20.89 -8.52
CA THR A 141 0.14 -21.93 -8.37
C THR A 141 0.86 -22.20 -9.70
N VAL A 142 2.11 -22.63 -9.63
CA VAL A 142 2.89 -23.04 -10.82
C VAL A 142 2.11 -24.09 -11.63
N PHE A 143 1.41 -25.00 -10.94
CA PHE A 143 0.57 -26.00 -11.59
C PHE A 143 -0.58 -25.38 -12.39
N THR A 144 -1.31 -24.42 -11.80
CA THR A 144 -2.39 -23.70 -12.51
C THR A 144 -1.89 -22.89 -13.71
N PHE A 145 -0.69 -22.32 -13.61
CA PHE A 145 -0.06 -21.59 -14.72
C PHE A 145 0.33 -22.54 -15.86
N LEU A 146 0.97 -23.66 -15.54
CA LEU A 146 1.36 -24.68 -16.53
C LEU A 146 0.14 -25.32 -17.20
N SER A 147 -0.93 -25.61 -16.44
CA SER A 147 -2.16 -26.15 -17.02
C SER A 147 -2.82 -25.17 -17.98
N ALA A 148 -2.84 -23.87 -17.65
CA ALA A 148 -3.40 -22.84 -18.52
C ALA A 148 -2.64 -22.74 -19.86
N LEU A 149 -1.30 -22.78 -19.82
CA LEU A 149 -0.47 -22.76 -21.04
C LEU A 149 -0.73 -23.96 -21.94
N VAL A 150 -0.84 -25.17 -21.36
CA VAL A 150 -1.17 -26.38 -22.12
C VAL A 150 -2.55 -26.26 -22.76
N CYS A 151 -3.57 -25.81 -22.02
CA CYS A 151 -4.91 -25.60 -22.57
C CYS A 151 -4.91 -24.61 -23.74
N VAL A 152 -4.24 -23.47 -23.61
CA VAL A 152 -4.15 -22.48 -24.70
C VAL A 152 -3.44 -23.07 -25.92
N SER A 153 -2.35 -23.83 -25.72
CA SER A 153 -1.63 -24.47 -26.82
C SER A 153 -2.50 -25.49 -27.58
N LEU A 154 -3.31 -26.29 -26.87
CA LEU A 154 -4.22 -27.27 -27.49
C LEU A 154 -5.33 -26.59 -28.29
N VAL A 155 -5.87 -25.47 -27.79
CA VAL A 155 -6.89 -24.69 -28.50
C VAL A 155 -6.32 -24.11 -29.81
N ILE A 156 -5.11 -23.55 -29.77
CA ILE A 156 -4.45 -23.02 -30.97
C ILE A 156 -4.19 -24.14 -31.98
N LEU A 157 -3.65 -25.28 -31.55
CA LEU A 157 -3.41 -26.43 -32.44
C LEU A 157 -4.71 -26.98 -33.04
N GLY A 158 -5.78 -27.04 -32.25
CA GLY A 158 -7.11 -27.43 -32.72
C GLY A 158 -7.65 -26.47 -33.78
N ALA A 159 -7.57 -25.16 -33.53
CA ALA A 159 -7.98 -24.13 -34.48
C ALA A 159 -7.19 -24.21 -35.79
N LEU A 160 -5.87 -24.40 -35.73
CA LEU A 160 -5.01 -24.57 -36.91
C LEU A 160 -5.35 -25.85 -37.69
N ALA A 161 -5.66 -26.95 -37.00
CA ALA A 161 -6.06 -28.20 -37.64
C ALA A 161 -7.42 -28.06 -38.35
N LEU A 162 -8.38 -27.36 -37.74
CA LEU A 162 -9.68 -27.06 -38.35
C LEU A 162 -9.52 -26.11 -39.55
N TYR A 163 -8.70 -25.07 -39.41
CA TYR A 163 -8.37 -24.14 -40.48
C TYR A 163 -7.76 -24.87 -41.68
N LYS A 164 -6.76 -25.74 -41.43
CA LYS A 164 -6.13 -26.57 -42.47
C LYS A 164 -7.16 -27.48 -43.15
N ARG A 165 -8.01 -28.17 -42.38
CA ARG A 165 -9.07 -29.02 -42.94
C ARG A 165 -10.08 -28.25 -43.79
N SER A 166 -10.47 -27.05 -43.36
CA SER A 166 -11.38 -26.19 -44.12
C SER A 166 -10.72 -25.70 -45.41
N LEU A 167 -9.48 -25.22 -45.33
CA LEU A 167 -8.74 -24.70 -46.47
C LEU A 167 -8.49 -25.79 -47.52
N THR A 168 -8.08 -26.98 -47.11
CA THR A 168 -7.91 -28.13 -48.04
C THR A 168 -9.23 -28.46 -48.74
N ARG A 169 -10.36 -28.45 -48.02
CA ARG A 169 -11.68 -28.68 -48.65
C ARG A 169 -12.03 -27.62 -49.69
N HIS A 170 -11.79 -26.33 -49.40
CA HIS A 170 -12.05 -25.24 -50.35
C HIS A 170 -11.16 -25.28 -51.58
N ILE A 171 -9.87 -25.61 -51.41
CA ILE A 171 -8.93 -25.76 -52.53
C ILE A 171 -9.37 -26.91 -53.45
N HIS A 172 -9.78 -28.06 -52.88
CA HIS A 172 -10.27 -29.19 -53.67
C HIS A 172 -11.57 -28.89 -54.43
N SER A 173 -12.47 -28.07 -53.88
CA SER A 173 -13.68 -27.66 -54.61
C SER A 173 -13.36 -26.68 -55.75
N ALA A 174 -12.45 -25.74 -55.53
CA ALA A 174 -12.04 -24.77 -56.56
C ALA A 174 -11.32 -25.45 -57.75
N LEU A 175 -10.38 -26.37 -57.48
CA LEU A 175 -9.71 -27.15 -58.53
C LEU A 175 -10.71 -27.98 -59.36
N ARG A 176 -11.75 -28.52 -58.72
CA ARG A 176 -12.74 -29.34 -59.42
C ARG A 176 -13.61 -28.48 -60.35
N GLU A 177 -13.89 -27.24 -59.96
CA GLU A 177 -14.63 -26.28 -60.79
C GLU A 177 -13.82 -25.82 -62.00
N GLU A 178 -12.53 -25.52 -61.82
CA GLU A 178 -11.61 -25.17 -62.92
C GLU A 178 -11.46 -26.30 -63.93
N VAL A 179 -11.25 -27.55 -63.47
CA VAL A 179 -11.12 -28.71 -64.38
C VAL A 179 -12.43 -29.00 -65.13
N MET A 180 -13.59 -28.75 -64.52
CA MET A 180 -14.87 -28.94 -65.22
C MET A 180 -15.11 -27.90 -66.32
N LEU A 181 -14.60 -26.67 -66.16
CA LEU A 181 -14.70 -25.62 -67.17
C LEU A 181 -13.75 -25.87 -68.35
N GLU A 182 -12.58 -26.45 -68.10
CA GLU A 182 -11.58 -26.75 -69.14
C GLU A 182 -12.01 -27.92 -70.06
N VAL A 183 -12.76 -28.90 -69.54
CA VAL A 183 -13.25 -30.05 -70.32
C VAL A 183 -14.45 -29.70 -71.22
N GLN A 184 -15.10 -28.56 -71.00
CA GLN A 184 -16.24 -28.09 -71.80
C GLN A 184 -15.87 -27.09 -72.92
N ALA A 185 -14.62 -26.62 -72.95
CA ALA A 185 -14.06 -25.76 -74.00
C ALA A 185 -13.37 -26.60 -75.10
#